data_AF-A0A2A2XZ59-F1
#
_entry.id   AF-A0A2A2XZ59-F1
#
_cell.length_a   1.000
_cell.length_b   1.000
_cell.length_c   1.000
_cell.angle_alpha   90.00
_cell.angle_beta   90.00
_cell.angle_gamma   90.00
#
_symmetry.space_group_name_H-M   'P 1'
#
loop_
_entity.id
_entity.type
_entity.pdbx_description
1 polymer ?
#
loop_
_entity_poly.entity_id
_entity_poly.type
_entity_poly.pdbx_seq_one_letter_code
_entity_poly.pdbx_strand_id
1 'polypeptide(L)'
;MALGTHGVATDPGALNAFLKKTEGGYTPEGWIYWEKAAEIDPAKTNELLPHYEDLPSFFLMDWNLLRGNPVIARVRYPHGVTHFVLVCGKEGFDYLVRDPGEGGAAGNSRLSDFPGPVEALRFYQKPRASLDGGAAGN
;
A
#
# COMPACT_ATOMS: atom_id res chain seq x y z
N MET A 1 2.36 6.10 5.41
CA MET A 1 1.06 6.37 4.76
C MET A 1 0.17 5.13 4.71
N ALA A 2 0.52 4.07 3.97
CA ALA A 2 -0.28 2.83 3.96
C ALA A 2 -0.33 2.15 5.34
N LEU A 3 0.82 1.84 5.95
CA LEU A 3 0.86 1.22 7.29
C LEU A 3 0.12 2.04 8.36
N GLY A 4 0.17 3.37 8.25
CA GLY A 4 -0.54 4.29 9.14
C GLY A 4 -2.06 4.13 9.12
N THR A 5 -2.68 3.79 7.99
CA THR A 5 -4.13 3.52 7.94
C THR A 5 -4.51 2.24 8.67
N HIS A 6 -3.54 1.36 8.92
CA HIS A 6 -3.70 0.16 9.74
C HIS A 6 -3.29 0.34 11.20
N GLY A 7 -3.00 1.58 11.62
CA GLY A 7 -2.66 1.91 13.00
C GLY A 7 -1.19 1.73 13.37
N VAL A 8 -0.31 1.47 12.39
CA VAL A 8 1.14 1.42 12.62
C VAL A 8 1.67 2.85 12.73
N ALA A 9 2.22 3.19 13.89
CA ALA A 9 2.82 4.50 14.15
C ALA A 9 4.21 4.58 13.48
N THR A 10 4.26 5.04 12.23
CA THR A 10 5.51 5.21 11.48
C THR A 10 5.44 6.39 10.51
N ASP A 11 6.60 6.94 10.18
CA ASP A 11 6.80 7.98 9.17
C ASP A 11 7.80 7.49 8.09
N PRO A 12 7.92 8.17 6.93
CA PRO A 12 8.81 7.75 5.87
C PRO A 12 10.28 7.62 6.30
N GLY A 13 10.78 8.48 7.18
CA GLY A 13 12.14 8.43 7.70
C GLY A 13 12.37 7.23 8.60
N ALA A 14 11.47 6.99 9.55
CA ALA A 14 11.49 5.84 10.45
C ALA A 14 11.40 4.51 9.67
N LEU A 15 10.49 4.42 8.70
CA LEU A 15 10.34 3.25 7.85
C LEU A 15 11.61 2.98 7.02
N ASN A 16 12.18 4.01 6.40
CA ASN A 16 13.43 3.85 5.64
C ASN A 16 14.60 3.44 6.54
N ALA A 17 14.72 3.98 7.75
CA ALA A 17 15.77 3.61 8.70
C ALA A 17 15.63 2.15 9.17
N PHE A 18 14.39 1.67 9.35
CA PHE A 18 14.10 0.28 9.64
C PHE A 18 14.49 -0.63 8.47
N LEU A 19 13.97 -0.37 7.27
CA LEU A 19 14.20 -1.21 6.09
C LEU A 19 15.69 -1.34 5.71
N LYS A 20 16.50 -0.30 5.95
CA LYS A 20 17.96 -0.35 5.72
C LYS A 20 18.69 -1.33 6.65
N LYS A 21 18.13 -1.62 7.82
CA LYS A 21 18.68 -2.55 8.81
C LYS A 21 18.08 -3.94 8.70
N THR A 22 16.92 -4.06 8.05
CA THR A 22 16.22 -5.31 7.82
C THR A 22 16.83 -6.04 6.62
N GLU A 23 17.25 -7.29 6.82
CA GLU A 23 17.68 -8.15 5.71
C GLU A 23 16.53 -8.33 4.71
N GLY A 24 16.80 -8.04 3.44
CA GLY A 24 15.76 -8.03 2.41
C GLY A 24 14.74 -6.90 2.59
N GLY A 25 15.07 -5.78 3.26
CA GLY A 25 14.18 -4.62 3.33
C GLY A 25 14.04 -3.88 1.99
N TYR A 26 15.06 -3.98 1.12
CA TYR A 26 15.03 -3.45 -0.23
C TYR A 26 15.44 -4.51 -1.27
N THR A 27 14.86 -4.41 -2.47
CA THR A 27 15.31 -5.14 -3.66
C THR A 27 16.69 -4.65 -4.09
N PRO A 28 17.44 -5.43 -4.90
CA PRO A 28 18.72 -4.98 -5.47
C PRO A 28 18.61 -3.65 -6.25
N GLU A 29 17.44 -3.36 -6.81
CA GLU A 29 17.11 -2.13 -7.54
C GLU A 29 16.69 -0.98 -6.62
N GLY A 30 16.66 -1.19 -5.30
CA GLY A 30 16.35 -0.18 -4.29
C GLY A 30 14.85 0.01 -4.00
N TRP A 31 13.98 -0.90 -4.41
CA TRP A 31 12.55 -0.84 -4.07
C TRP A 31 12.27 -1.50 -2.74
N ILE A 32 11.16 -1.15 -2.08
CA ILE A 32 10.77 -1.75 -0.81
C ILE A 32 10.21 -3.16 -1.07
N TYR A 33 10.66 -4.16 -0.31
CA TYR A 33 9.92 -5.40 -0.12
C TYR A 33 8.77 -5.13 0.86
N TRP A 34 7.55 -5.05 0.36
CA TRP A 34 6.39 -4.55 1.10
C TRP A 34 5.94 -5.49 2.23
N GLU A 35 6.32 -6.76 2.15
CA GLU A 35 6.27 -7.75 3.23
C GLU A 35 7.14 -7.35 4.41
N LYS A 36 8.33 -6.80 4.15
CA LYS A 36 9.23 -6.35 5.22
C LYS A 36 8.76 -5.05 5.85
N ALA A 37 8.13 -4.16 5.10
CA ALA A 37 7.62 -2.91 5.64
C ALA A 37 6.63 -3.12 6.80
N ALA A 38 5.84 -4.20 6.78
CA ALA A 38 4.91 -4.54 7.85
C ALA A 38 5.58 -5.03 9.14
N GLU A 39 6.81 -5.53 9.05
CA GLU A 39 7.57 -6.06 10.20
C GLU A 39 8.04 -4.97 11.17
N ILE A 40 7.92 -3.69 10.80
CA ILE A 40 8.30 -2.55 11.66
C ILE A 40 7.51 -2.52 12.97
N ASP A 41 6.28 -3.05 12.97
CA ASP A 41 5.47 -3.25 14.16
C ASP A 41 5.13 -4.74 14.30
N PRO A 42 5.91 -5.48 15.12
CA PRO A 42 5.70 -6.91 15.35
C PRO A 42 4.30 -7.28 15.84
N ALA A 43 3.60 -6.37 16.52
CA ALA A 43 2.23 -6.61 16.98
C ALA A 43 1.22 -6.62 15.83
N LYS A 44 1.60 -6.07 14.66
CA LYS A 44 0.76 -5.93 13.47
C LYS A 44 1.24 -6.73 12.27
N THR A 45 2.46 -7.26 12.28
CA THR A 45 3.04 -8.03 11.17
C THR A 45 2.10 -9.10 10.61
N ASN A 46 1.54 -9.95 11.48
CA ASN A 46 0.65 -11.04 11.06
C ASN A 46 -0.70 -10.55 10.50
N GLU A 47 -1.05 -9.29 10.79
CA GLU A 47 -2.25 -8.65 10.26
C GLU A 47 -1.96 -7.90 8.94
N LEU A 48 -0.69 -7.67 8.60
CA LEU A 48 -0.27 -6.66 7.61
C LEU A 48 0.78 -7.13 6.60
N LEU A 49 1.06 -8.41 6.39
CA LEU A 49 1.86 -8.82 5.22
C LEU A 49 1.09 -8.45 3.93
N PRO A 50 1.75 -8.13 2.80
CA PRO A 50 1.03 -7.82 1.57
C PRO A 50 0.12 -9.01 1.26
N HIS A 51 -1.19 -8.77 1.33
CA HIS A 51 -2.19 -9.80 1.03
C HIS A 51 -2.41 -9.93 -0.46
N TYR A 52 -2.05 -8.88 -1.19
CA TYR A 52 -2.03 -8.86 -2.63
C TYR A 52 -0.79 -8.10 -3.08
N GLU A 53 -0.04 -8.71 -3.99
CA GLU A 53 1.06 -8.10 -4.73
C GLU A 53 1.07 -8.73 -6.13
N ASP A 54 0.36 -8.11 -7.06
CA ASP A 54 0.22 -8.66 -8.42
C ASP A 54 -0.26 -7.58 -9.41
N LEU A 55 -0.71 -8.02 -10.59
CA LEU A 55 -1.22 -7.23 -11.71
C LEU A 55 -2.24 -6.16 -11.32
N PRO A 56 -2.37 -5.10 -12.14
CA PRO A 56 -3.32 -4.03 -11.90
C PRO A 56 -4.76 -4.52 -12.04
N SER A 57 -5.65 -3.98 -11.21
CA SER A 57 -7.09 -4.23 -11.28
C SER A 57 -7.89 -3.07 -10.72
N PHE A 58 -8.63 -2.37 -11.59
CA PHE A 58 -9.56 -1.32 -11.17
C PHE A 58 -10.65 -1.85 -10.23
N PHE A 59 -11.10 -3.09 -10.45
CA PHE A 59 -12.03 -3.75 -9.54
C PHE A 59 -11.44 -3.87 -8.13
N LEU A 60 -10.19 -4.31 -7.99
CA LEU A 60 -9.54 -4.40 -6.68
C LEU A 60 -9.31 -3.02 -6.06
N MET A 61 -8.98 -1.99 -6.87
CA MET A 61 -8.86 -0.63 -6.37
C MET A 61 -10.19 -0.12 -5.80
N ASP A 62 -11.26 -0.21 -6.58
CA ASP A 62 -12.61 0.21 -6.16
C ASP A 62 -13.07 -0.54 -4.91
N TRP A 63 -12.86 -1.86 -4.88
CA TRP A 63 -13.30 -2.70 -3.78
C TRP A 63 -12.55 -2.41 -2.47
N ASN A 64 -11.24 -2.15 -2.55
CA ASN A 64 -10.46 -1.75 -1.40
C ASN A 64 -10.88 -0.36 -0.90
N LEU A 65 -11.08 0.61 -1.81
CA LEU A 65 -11.54 1.95 -1.44
C LEU A 65 -12.91 1.96 -0.77
N LEU A 66 -13.87 1.15 -1.26
CA LEU A 66 -15.18 0.96 -0.62
C LEU A 66 -15.07 0.43 0.82
N ARG A 67 -13.99 -0.28 1.14
CA ARG A 67 -13.70 -0.81 2.48
C ARG A 67 -12.83 0.13 3.33
N GLY A 68 -12.53 1.32 2.84
CA GLY A 68 -11.59 2.25 3.47
C GLY A 68 -10.15 1.73 3.49
N ASN A 69 -9.82 0.77 2.61
CA ASN A 69 -8.49 0.20 2.50
C ASN A 69 -7.74 0.88 1.35
N PRO A 70 -6.65 1.61 1.62
CA PRO A 70 -5.89 2.24 0.55
C PRO A 70 -5.05 1.19 -0.21
N VAL A 71 -4.69 1.53 -1.45
CA VAL A 71 -3.94 0.64 -2.35
C VAL A 71 -2.66 1.32 -2.78
N ILE A 72 -1.53 0.63 -2.65
CA ILE A 72 -0.24 1.08 -3.20
C ILE A 72 -0.24 0.70 -4.69
N ALA A 73 -0.17 1.69 -5.57
CA ALA A 73 -0.08 1.50 -7.01
C ALA A 73 1.35 1.74 -7.49
N ARG A 74 1.88 0.82 -8.29
CA ARG A 74 3.12 1.04 -9.05
C ARG A 74 2.77 1.66 -10.39
N VAL A 75 3.31 2.85 -10.65
CA VAL A 75 3.19 3.55 -11.93
C VAL A 75 4.55 3.67 -12.60
N ARG A 76 4.56 3.75 -13.93
CA ARG A 76 5.78 3.82 -14.75
C ARG A 76 5.86 5.17 -15.44
N TYR A 77 6.85 6.00 -15.11
CA TYR A 77 7.07 7.23 -15.87
C TYR A 77 7.62 6.91 -17.27
N PRO A 78 7.37 7.79 -18.27
CA PRO A 78 8.15 7.83 -19.49
C PRO A 78 9.64 7.78 -19.15
N HIS A 79 10.41 6.95 -19.86
CA HIS A 79 11.83 6.63 -19.57
C HIS A 79 12.08 5.52 -18.53
N GLY A 80 11.06 4.79 -18.09
CA GLY A 80 11.26 3.53 -17.36
C GLY A 80 11.34 3.66 -15.84
N VAL A 81 11.24 4.87 -15.29
CA VAL A 81 11.33 5.12 -13.85
C VAL A 81 10.12 4.53 -13.14
N THR A 82 10.36 3.61 -12.20
CA THR A 82 9.32 3.07 -11.31
C THR A 82 8.97 4.10 -10.26
N HIS A 83 7.68 4.33 -10.04
CA HIS A 83 7.18 5.17 -8.96
C HIS A 83 6.02 4.49 -8.22
N PHE A 84 5.84 4.82 -6.95
CA PHE A 84 4.80 4.24 -6.11
C PHE A 84 3.96 5.33 -5.46
N VAL A 85 2.65 5.23 -5.61
CA VAL A 85 1.68 6.17 -5.04
C VAL A 85 0.65 5.43 -4.20
N LEU A 86 0.06 6.11 -3.21
CA LEU A 86 -1.00 5.54 -2.40
C LEU A 86 -2.35 6.04 -2.89
N VAL A 87 -3.12 5.15 -3.51
CA VAL A 87 -4.53 5.37 -3.86
C VAL A 87 -5.37 5.35 -2.59
N CYS A 88 -5.97 6.47 -2.24
CA CYS A 88 -6.71 6.66 -0.99
C CYS A 88 -8.16 7.12 -1.18
N GLY A 89 -8.60 7.35 -2.40
CA GLY A 89 -9.98 7.75 -2.70
C GLY A 89 -10.29 7.69 -4.19
N LYS A 90 -11.53 8.05 -4.52
CA LYS A 90 -12.02 8.15 -5.89
C LYS A 90 -12.95 9.35 -6.02
N GLU A 91 -12.80 10.11 -7.09
CA GLU A 91 -13.67 11.23 -7.45
C GLU A 91 -14.14 11.03 -8.89
N GLY A 92 -15.45 10.79 -9.07
CA GLY A 92 -15.99 10.43 -10.38
C GLY A 92 -15.34 9.17 -10.95
N PHE A 93 -14.66 9.32 -12.09
CA PHE A 93 -13.96 8.22 -12.77
C PHE A 93 -12.47 8.13 -12.44
N ASP A 94 -11.95 9.02 -11.58
CA ASP A 94 -10.52 9.12 -11.31
C ASP A 94 -10.20 8.80 -9.85
N TYR A 95 -8.96 8.36 -9.60
CA TYR A 95 -8.49 7.99 -8.28
C TYR A 95 -7.70 9.13 -7.64
N LEU A 96 -7.95 9.36 -6.35
CA LEU A 96 -7.18 10.29 -5.55
C LEU A 96 -5.98 9.55 -4.96
N VAL A 97 -4.80 10.14 -5.11
CA VAL A 97 -3.54 9.55 -4.66
C VAL A 97 -2.76 10.49 -3.76
N ARG A 98 -2.03 9.90 -2.82
CA ARG A 98 -0.96 10.56 -2.08
C ARG A 98 0.37 10.10 -2.63
N ASP A 99 1.13 11.06 -3.15
CA ASP A 99 2.47 10.83 -3.68
C ASP A 99 3.51 11.10 -2.58
N PRO A 100 4.39 10.13 -2.24
CA PRO A 100 5.52 10.40 -1.35
C PRO A 100 6.58 11.34 -1.97
N GLY A 101 6.55 11.58 -3.29
CA GLY A 101 7.34 12.60 -3.98
C GLY A 101 7.13 13.98 -3.35
N GLU A 102 8.21 14.76 -3.23
CA GLU A 102 8.24 16.05 -2.52
C GLU A 102 7.84 15.99 -1.02
N GLY A 103 7.95 14.84 -0.37
CA GLY A 103 7.77 14.72 1.08
C GLY A 103 6.31 14.69 1.54
N GLY A 104 5.37 14.40 0.64
CA GLY A 104 3.94 14.31 0.97
C GLY A 104 3.30 15.65 1.34
N ALA A 105 3.94 16.77 0.98
CA ALA A 105 3.46 18.12 1.22
C ALA A 105 2.40 18.57 0.20
N ALA A 106 2.43 18.00 -1.01
CA ALA A 106 1.32 18.11 -1.95
C ALA A 106 0.15 17.28 -1.41
N GLY A 107 -1.07 17.84 -1.44
CA GLY A 107 -2.28 17.16 -1.01
C GLY A 107 -2.63 15.92 -1.85
N ASN A 108 -3.92 15.64 -2.01
CA ASN A 108 -4.32 14.58 -2.93
C ASN A 108 -4.13 15.06 -4.39
N SER A 109 -3.38 14.29 -5.19
CA SER A 109 -3.30 14.43 -6.66
C SER A 109 -4.22 13.40 -7.33
N ARG A 110 -4.37 13.47 -8.65
CA ARG A 110 -5.12 12.45 -9.40
C ARG A 110 -4.19 11.39 -9.95
N LEU A 111 -4.65 10.14 -9.97
CA LEU A 111 -3.88 9.04 -10.57
C LEU A 111 -3.67 9.25 -12.07
N SER A 112 -4.63 9.89 -12.75
CA SER A 112 -4.49 10.27 -14.16
C SER A 112 -3.43 11.34 -14.44
N ASP A 113 -2.97 12.07 -13.43
CA ASP A 113 -1.87 13.04 -13.57
C ASP A 113 -0.52 12.32 -13.78
N PHE A 114 -0.44 11.01 -13.49
CA PHE A 114 0.75 10.21 -13.70
C PHE A 114 0.81 9.72 -15.15
N PRO A 115 1.89 10.02 -15.89
CA PRO A 115 1.95 9.88 -17.35
C PRO A 115 2.02 8.43 -17.87
N GLY A 116 1.97 7.41 -17.01
CA GLY A 116 2.03 6.02 -17.45
C GLY A 116 1.09 5.10 -16.69
N PRO A 117 0.95 3.85 -17.15
CA PRO A 117 -0.05 2.93 -16.65
C PRO A 117 0.26 2.51 -15.22
N VAL A 118 -0.79 2.08 -14.51
CA VAL A 118 -0.63 1.27 -13.30
C VAL A 118 -0.18 -0.12 -13.74
N GLU A 119 0.98 -0.57 -13.24
CA GLU A 119 1.58 -1.84 -13.63
C GLU A 119 1.43 -2.94 -12.58
N ALA A 120 1.14 -2.57 -11.33
CA ALA A 120 0.94 -3.50 -10.24
C ALA A 120 0.23 -2.82 -9.08
N LEU A 121 -0.49 -3.61 -8.28
CA LEU A 121 -1.10 -3.17 -7.03
C LEU A 121 -0.53 -3.95 -5.86
N ARG A 122 -0.47 -3.26 -4.72
CA ARG A 122 -0.22 -3.87 -3.42
C ARG A 122 -1.20 -3.32 -2.40
N PHE A 123 -1.69 -4.16 -1.53
CA PHE A 123 -2.47 -3.70 -0.38
C PHE A 123 -2.38 -4.70 0.77
N TYR A 124 -2.49 -4.17 1.97
CA TYR A 124 -2.61 -4.95 3.18
C TYR A 124 -4.10 -5.21 3.43
N GLN A 125 -4.45 -6.38 3.95
CA GLN A 125 -5.81 -6.69 4.40
C GLN A 125 -5.70 -7.24 5.80
N LYS A 126 -6.74 -7.08 6.61
CA LYS A 126 -6.78 -7.86 7.85
C LYS A 126 -7.02 -9.33 7.47
N PRO A 127 -6.37 -10.30 8.13
CA PRO A 127 -6.76 -11.69 8.02
C PRO A 127 -8.26 -11.79 8.25
N ARG A 128 -8.97 -12.47 7.34
CA ARG A 128 -10.40 -12.70 7.52
C ARG A 128 -10.54 -13.46 8.84
N ALA A 129 -11.32 -12.93 9.79
CA ALA A 129 -11.67 -13.71 10.98
C ALA A 129 -12.24 -15.04 10.48
N SER A 130 -11.70 -16.16 10.98
CA SER A 130 -12.26 -17.46 10.66
C SER A 130 -13.75 -17.43 11.03
N LEU A 131 -14.61 -17.94 10.16
CA LEU A 131 -16.05 -18.02 10.40
C LEU A 131 -16.40 -19.09 11.46
N ASP A 132 -15.47 -19.43 12.35
CA ASP A 132 -15.60 -20.55 13.29
C ASP A 132 -16.25 -20.15 14.64
N GLY A 133 -16.75 -18.91 14.75
CA GLY A 133 -17.40 -18.41 15.96
C GLY A 133 -18.92 -18.63 16.05
N GLY A 134 -19.51 -19.42 15.15
CA GLY A 134 -20.96 -19.44 14.93
C GLY A 134 -21.62 -20.82 15.03
N ALA A 135 -21.30 -21.65 16.03
CA ALA A 135 -22.14 -22.79 16.42
C ALA A 135 -21.75 -23.34 17.81
N ALA A 136 -21.99 -22.57 18.88
CA ALA A 136 -22.07 -23.14 20.21
C ALA A 136 -23.06 -22.33 21.06
N GLY A 137 -24.19 -22.94 21.38
CA GLY A 137 -25.08 -22.51 22.47
C GLY A 137 -26.46 -22.00 22.06
N ASN A 138 -27.42 -22.91 21.83
CA ASN A 138 -28.49 -23.24 22.78
C ASN A 138 -29.37 -24.36 22.20
#